data_AF-A0A533ZTI8-F1
#
_entry.id   AF-A0A533ZTI8-F1
#
_cell.length_a   1.000
_cell.length_b   1.000
_cell.length_c   1.000
_cell.angle_alpha   90.00
_cell.angle_beta   90.00
_cell.angle_gamma   90.00
#
_symmetry.space_group_name_H-M   'P 1'
#
loop_
_entity.id
_entity.type
_entity.pdbx_description
1 polymer ?
#
loop_
_entity_poly.entity_id
_entity_poly.type
_entity_poly.pdbx_seq_one_letter_code
_entity_poly.pdbx_strand_id
1 'polypeptide(L)'
;MTDDSRLRRVSPDPTGRLGFYYPFHLCSPESLPRFLTRYDTVHFRDYMALQLTPTSGTTAAPDRMGDYHAQLLQQGRIAQGHNVSGPLSPEMDRRIDRDLKDREWREMFHLAVRNDVRFQRGLVPEDTALTPWLRAAWTEWQVTLAEVRQMSRLKLDPERAIALEYGLMLVKTSASLWYTIQLCQQYGFDAITDSPAHDRLLQRMTMRDRIVLQTFLLRQ
;
A
#
# COMPACT_ATOMS: atom_id res chain seq x y z
N MET A 1 -3.16 45.23 40.51
CA MET A 1 -4.21 44.56 39.73
C MET A 1 -3.71 44.46 38.31
N THR A 2 -2.98 43.39 38.01
CA THR A 2 -2.46 43.08 36.67
C THR A 2 -2.50 41.55 36.57
N ASP A 3 -3.59 41.09 35.98
CA ASP A 3 -3.84 39.71 35.59
C ASP A 3 -3.19 39.53 34.22
N ASP A 4 -2.09 38.78 34.14
CA ASP A 4 -1.44 38.47 32.88
C ASP A 4 -1.51 36.96 32.62
N SER A 5 -2.51 36.65 31.82
CA SER A 5 -2.72 35.46 31.00
C SER A 5 -1.46 34.67 30.63
N ARG A 6 -1.16 33.63 31.42
CA ARG A 6 -0.38 32.49 30.90
C ARG A 6 -1.34 31.51 30.22
N LEU A 7 -1.65 31.83 28.96
CA LEU A 7 -2.03 30.82 27.97
C LEU A 7 -0.94 29.75 27.96
N ARG A 8 -1.18 28.65 28.69
CA ARG A 8 -0.42 27.42 28.53
C ARG A 8 -0.62 26.97 27.09
N ARG A 9 0.37 27.21 26.24
CA ARG A 9 0.54 26.41 25.03
C ARG A 9 0.69 24.97 25.52
N VAL A 10 -0.38 24.20 25.37
CA VAL A 10 -0.30 22.74 25.41
C VAL A 10 0.48 22.39 24.15
N SER A 11 1.81 22.31 24.28
CA SER A 11 2.59 21.52 23.34
C SER A 11 2.02 20.10 23.42
N PRO A 12 1.58 19.48 22.31
CA PRO A 12 1.24 18.08 22.34
C PRO A 12 2.50 17.34 22.76
N ASP A 13 2.42 16.64 23.89
CA ASP A 13 3.47 15.73 24.31
C ASP A 13 3.74 14.76 23.14
N PRO A 14 4.98 14.63 22.64
CA PRO A 14 5.27 13.67 21.58
C PRO A 14 4.90 12.29 22.13
N THR A 15 3.93 11.66 21.50
CA THR A 15 3.44 10.35 21.96
C THR A 15 4.48 9.24 21.71
N GLY A 16 5.61 9.57 21.05
CA GLY A 16 6.63 8.65 20.58
C GLY A 16 6.14 7.79 19.41
N ARG A 17 4.94 8.06 18.89
CA ARG A 17 4.28 7.21 17.91
C ARG A 17 4.77 7.52 16.51
N LEU A 18 5.20 6.47 15.84
CA LEU A 18 5.65 6.48 14.46
C LEU A 18 4.62 5.74 13.61
N GLY A 19 4.11 6.40 12.57
CA GLY A 19 3.17 5.80 11.63
C GLY A 19 3.88 5.45 10.34
N PHE A 20 3.57 4.30 9.73
CA PHE A 20 4.01 3.94 8.39
C PHE A 20 2.81 3.96 7.43
N TYR A 21 2.83 4.93 6.53
CA TYR A 21 1.77 5.10 5.56
C TYR A 21 1.86 4.03 4.46
N TYR A 22 0.73 3.43 4.11
CA TYR A 22 0.63 2.37 3.10
C TYR A 22 -0.60 2.59 2.19
N PRO A 23 -0.62 2.00 0.97
CA PRO A 23 0.29 0.97 0.43
C PRO A 23 1.33 1.44 -0.59
N PHE A 24 0.93 2.14 -1.67
CA PHE A 24 1.83 2.61 -2.74
C PHE A 24 1.23 3.77 -3.54
N HIS A 25 0.55 4.67 -2.83
CA HIS A 25 0.06 5.93 -3.38
C HIS A 25 0.25 6.99 -2.31
N LEU A 26 0.53 8.23 -2.68
CA LEU A 26 0.64 9.30 -1.67
C LEU A 26 -0.68 9.44 -0.90
N CYS A 27 -0.60 9.69 0.41
CA CYS A 27 -1.75 10.12 1.22
C CYS A 27 -2.45 11.34 0.57
N SER A 28 -3.75 11.51 0.77
CA SER A 28 -4.40 12.71 0.24
C SER A 28 -3.79 13.97 0.90
N PRO A 29 -3.77 15.13 0.22
CA PRO A 29 -3.23 16.36 0.81
C PRO A 29 -3.88 16.72 2.15
N GLU A 30 -5.16 16.36 2.34
CA GLU A 30 -5.90 16.59 3.59
C GLU A 30 -5.58 15.56 4.68
N SER A 31 -5.08 14.37 4.30
CA SER A 31 -4.82 13.27 5.23
C SER A 31 -3.50 13.44 5.99
N LEU A 32 -2.45 13.96 5.35
CA LEU A 32 -1.15 14.14 6.00
C LEU A 32 -1.22 15.01 7.28
N PRO A 33 -1.84 16.21 7.27
CA PRO A 33 -1.95 17.01 8.49
C PRO A 33 -2.69 16.27 9.60
N ARG A 34 -3.71 15.47 9.26
CA ARG A 34 -4.50 14.69 10.23
C ARG A 34 -3.69 13.53 10.82
N PHE A 35 -2.81 12.88 10.05
CA PHE A 35 -1.87 11.91 10.63
C PHE A 35 -0.86 12.59 11.53
N LEU A 36 -0.34 13.75 11.15
CA LEU A 36 0.62 14.53 11.92
C LEU A 36 0.04 15.14 13.21
N THR A 37 -1.27 15.08 13.46
CA THR A 37 -1.82 15.39 14.80
C THR A 37 -1.71 14.22 15.77
N ARG A 38 -1.53 12.99 15.26
CA ARG A 38 -1.49 11.75 16.04
C ARG A 38 -0.10 11.12 16.11
N TYR A 39 0.70 11.30 15.07
CA TYR A 39 2.03 10.72 14.94
C TYR A 39 3.09 11.82 14.93
N ASP A 40 4.19 11.55 15.63
CA ASP A 40 5.32 12.47 15.68
C ASP A 40 5.99 12.52 14.30
N THR A 41 6.19 11.34 13.71
CA THR A 41 6.69 11.17 12.34
C THR A 41 5.81 10.20 11.56
N VAL A 42 5.51 10.56 10.32
CA VAL A 42 4.90 9.66 9.32
C VAL A 42 5.96 9.21 8.33
N HIS A 43 6.19 7.90 8.28
CA HIS A 43 7.08 7.25 7.36
C HIS A 43 6.33 6.86 6.09
N PHE A 44 6.98 7.08 4.95
CA PHE A 44 6.51 6.65 3.64
C PHE A 44 7.48 5.63 3.06
N ARG A 45 6.95 4.78 2.18
CA ARG A 45 7.80 4.01 1.29
C ARG A 45 8.45 4.98 0.31
N ASP A 46 9.66 4.69 -0.16
CA ASP A 46 10.23 5.54 -1.24
C ASP A 46 9.73 5.04 -2.60
N TYR A 47 9.96 3.76 -2.86
CA TYR A 47 9.66 3.14 -4.14
C TYR A 47 9.46 1.63 -4.00
N MET A 48 8.67 1.05 -4.91
CA MET A 48 8.51 -0.40 -5.05
C MET A 48 8.61 -0.79 -6.52
N ALA A 49 9.73 -1.40 -6.90
CA ALA A 49 9.89 -2.13 -8.15
C ALA A 49 10.11 -3.61 -7.87
N LEU A 50 9.10 -4.42 -8.17
CA LEU A 50 9.14 -5.86 -7.99
C LEU A 50 9.70 -6.51 -9.27
N GLN A 51 10.83 -7.18 -9.13
CA GLN A 51 11.38 -8.01 -10.19
C GLN A 51 10.72 -9.39 -10.13
N LEU A 52 9.87 -9.69 -11.11
CA LEU A 52 9.12 -10.95 -11.18
C LEU A 52 9.91 -12.03 -11.91
N THR A 53 10.72 -11.65 -12.90
CA THR A 53 11.64 -12.52 -13.62
C THR A 53 12.96 -11.76 -13.89
N PRO A 54 14.02 -12.42 -14.38
CA PRO A 54 15.25 -11.72 -14.74
C PRO A 54 15.07 -10.56 -15.73
N THR A 55 14.04 -10.61 -16.58
CA THR A 55 13.80 -9.63 -17.66
C THR A 55 12.48 -8.89 -17.55
N SER A 56 11.68 -9.13 -16.49
CA SER A 56 10.37 -8.50 -16.32
C SER A 56 10.09 -8.17 -14.85
N GLY A 57 9.33 -7.12 -14.65
CA GLY A 57 8.93 -6.65 -13.33
C GLY A 57 7.72 -5.74 -13.41
N THR A 58 7.33 -5.22 -12.26
CA THR A 58 6.26 -4.24 -12.15
C THR A 58 6.61 -3.20 -11.09
N THR A 59 6.22 -1.97 -11.34
CA THR A 59 6.49 -0.84 -10.45
C THR A 59 5.17 -0.34 -9.90
N ALA A 60 5.19 0.06 -8.63
CA ALA A 60 4.10 0.86 -8.08
C ALA A 60 4.37 2.35 -8.32
N ALA A 61 3.35 3.19 -8.09
CA ALA A 61 3.56 4.63 -8.13
C ALA A 61 4.61 5.05 -7.07
N PRO A 62 5.49 6.02 -7.38
CA PRO A 62 6.44 6.54 -6.40
C PRO A 62 5.70 7.12 -5.18
N ASP A 63 6.18 6.80 -3.98
CA ASP A 63 5.59 7.26 -2.71
C ASP A 63 6.45 8.37 -2.08
N ARG A 64 6.91 9.31 -2.93
CA ARG A 64 7.86 10.36 -2.56
C ARG A 64 7.19 11.61 -1.97
N MET A 65 6.60 11.47 -0.79
CA MET A 65 5.89 12.58 -0.14
C MET A 65 6.76 13.83 0.11
N GLY A 66 8.03 13.64 0.41
CA GLY A 66 9.00 14.69 0.72
C GLY A 66 9.42 15.54 -0.48
N ASP A 67 9.23 15.07 -1.71
CA ASP A 67 9.40 15.90 -2.91
C ASP A 67 8.38 17.05 -2.90
N TYR A 68 7.21 16.84 -2.28
CA TYR A 68 6.14 17.84 -2.14
C TYR A 68 6.17 18.57 -0.79
N HIS A 69 6.88 18.04 0.21
CA HIS A 69 6.89 18.55 1.59
C HIS A 69 8.28 18.65 2.21
N ALA A 70 9.22 19.28 1.50
CA ALA A 70 10.62 19.42 1.92
C ALA A 70 10.79 19.97 3.36
N GLN A 71 9.95 20.92 3.77
CA GLN A 71 10.00 21.47 5.13
C GLN A 71 9.64 20.43 6.21
N LEU A 72 8.64 19.60 5.98
CA LEU A 72 8.25 18.54 6.93
C LEU A 72 9.32 17.44 7.00
N LEU A 73 10.00 17.17 5.88
CA LEU A 73 11.13 16.24 5.83
C LEU A 73 12.31 16.77 6.64
N GLN A 74 12.67 18.04 6.46
CA GLN A 74 13.74 18.70 7.22
C GLN A 74 13.44 18.73 8.73
N GLN A 75 12.17 18.88 9.10
CA GLN A 75 11.72 18.87 10.49
C GLN A 75 11.58 17.46 11.09
N GLY A 76 11.81 16.40 10.31
CA GLY A 76 11.62 15.01 10.76
C GLY A 76 10.16 14.62 11.02
N ARG A 77 9.19 15.44 10.56
CA ARG A 77 7.75 15.16 10.67
C ARG A 77 7.30 14.13 9.64
N ILE A 78 7.99 14.05 8.51
CA ILE A 78 7.89 12.93 7.57
C ILE A 78 9.26 12.30 7.38
N ALA A 79 9.27 11.01 7.05
CA ALA A 79 10.48 10.26 6.72
C ALA A 79 10.25 9.40 5.49
N GLN A 80 11.30 9.20 4.71
CA GLN A 80 11.32 8.38 3.50
C GLN A 80 12.55 7.48 3.50
N GLY A 81 12.55 6.47 2.62
CA GLY A 81 13.73 5.64 2.36
C GLY A 81 13.56 4.15 2.64
N HIS A 82 12.34 3.70 2.95
CA HIS A 82 12.05 2.27 3.06
C HIS A 82 11.98 1.66 1.66
N ASN A 83 13.13 1.17 1.15
CA ASN A 83 13.23 0.54 -0.16
C ASN A 83 12.82 -0.93 -0.10
N VAL A 84 11.85 -1.31 -0.94
CA VAL A 84 11.35 -2.68 -1.06
C VAL A 84 11.42 -3.19 -2.51
N SER A 85 12.37 -2.66 -3.27
CA SER A 85 12.60 -3.00 -4.67
C SER A 85 13.58 -4.16 -4.83
N GLY A 86 13.43 -4.91 -5.91
CA GLY A 86 14.31 -6.01 -6.28
C GLY A 86 13.57 -7.33 -6.51
N PRO A 87 14.31 -8.45 -6.57
CA PRO A 87 13.72 -9.78 -6.72
C PRO A 87 12.88 -10.15 -5.50
N LEU A 88 11.76 -10.82 -5.74
CA LEU A 88 10.95 -11.38 -4.67
C LEU A 88 11.73 -12.49 -3.95
N SER A 89 11.71 -12.46 -2.62
CA SER A 89 12.25 -13.55 -1.81
C SER A 89 11.33 -14.79 -1.87
N PRO A 90 11.84 -16.00 -1.58
CA PRO A 90 11.00 -17.19 -1.50
C PRO A 90 9.86 -17.09 -0.46
N GLU A 91 10.04 -16.28 0.58
CA GLU A 91 8.96 -15.98 1.52
C GLU A 91 7.88 -15.12 0.87
N MET A 92 8.28 -14.04 0.19
CA MET A 92 7.37 -13.15 -0.50
C MET A 92 6.56 -13.89 -1.58
N ASP A 93 7.19 -14.81 -2.32
CA ASP A 93 6.49 -15.69 -3.26
C ASP A 93 5.35 -16.46 -2.59
N ARG A 94 5.63 -17.12 -1.45
CA ARG A 94 4.63 -17.88 -0.70
C ARG A 94 3.52 -16.99 -0.14
N ARG A 95 3.84 -15.76 0.26
CA ARG A 95 2.87 -14.80 0.79
C ARG A 95 1.92 -14.33 -0.30
N ILE A 96 2.45 -13.97 -1.47
CA ILE A 96 1.65 -13.61 -2.63
C ILE A 96 0.74 -14.77 -3.02
N ASP A 97 1.27 -15.97 -3.23
CA ASP A 97 0.43 -17.12 -3.61
C ASP A 97 -0.66 -17.44 -2.58
N ARG A 98 -0.41 -17.17 -1.30
CA ARG A 98 -1.41 -17.35 -0.24
C ARG A 98 -2.56 -16.35 -0.38
N ASP A 99 -2.27 -15.08 -0.65
CA ASP A 99 -3.28 -14.06 -0.92
C ASP A 99 -4.03 -14.34 -2.23
N LEU A 100 -3.31 -14.74 -3.28
CA LEU A 100 -3.92 -15.09 -4.56
C LEU A 100 -4.83 -16.32 -4.45
N LYS A 101 -4.58 -17.25 -3.53
CA LYS A 101 -5.48 -18.40 -3.27
C LYS A 101 -6.71 -18.03 -2.43
N ASP A 102 -6.63 -16.97 -1.62
CA ASP A 102 -7.71 -16.52 -0.75
C ASP A 102 -8.83 -15.85 -1.55
N ARG A 103 -9.94 -16.57 -1.74
CA ARG A 103 -11.09 -16.11 -2.51
C ARG A 103 -11.67 -14.81 -1.95
N GLU A 104 -11.85 -14.71 -0.64
CA GLU A 104 -12.39 -13.50 -0.02
C GLU A 104 -11.47 -12.31 -0.24
N TRP A 105 -10.15 -12.52 -0.16
CA TRP A 105 -9.17 -11.46 -0.45
C TRP A 105 -9.28 -10.98 -1.91
N ARG A 106 -9.39 -11.90 -2.88
CA ARG A 106 -9.58 -11.56 -4.30
C ARG A 106 -10.91 -10.84 -4.56
N GLU A 107 -11.99 -11.24 -3.90
CA GLU A 107 -13.29 -10.57 -4.01
C GLU A 107 -13.23 -9.13 -3.45
N MET A 108 -12.62 -8.94 -2.27
CA MET A 108 -12.38 -7.60 -1.70
C MET A 108 -11.55 -6.73 -2.64
N PHE A 109 -10.46 -7.28 -3.19
CA PHE A 109 -9.62 -6.59 -4.16
C PHE A 109 -10.42 -6.18 -5.40
N HIS A 110 -11.17 -7.12 -5.99
CA HIS A 110 -11.93 -6.85 -7.21
C HIS A 110 -13.00 -5.78 -7.00
N LEU A 111 -13.72 -5.83 -5.88
CA LEU A 111 -14.69 -4.81 -5.50
C LEU A 111 -14.04 -3.43 -5.31
N ALA A 112 -12.83 -3.39 -4.76
CA ALA A 112 -12.07 -2.16 -4.60
C ALA A 112 -11.61 -1.58 -5.93
N VAL A 113 -11.05 -2.41 -6.83
CA VAL A 113 -10.71 -1.99 -8.21
C VAL A 113 -11.92 -1.41 -8.92
N ARG A 114 -13.11 -2.00 -8.73
CA ARG A 114 -14.33 -1.54 -9.41
C ARG A 114 -14.90 -0.24 -8.85
N ASN A 115 -14.84 -0.02 -7.53
CA ASN A 115 -15.68 0.99 -6.87
C ASN A 115 -14.92 2.05 -6.08
N ASP A 116 -13.61 1.89 -5.86
CA ASP A 116 -12.84 2.76 -4.98
C ASP A 116 -11.74 3.51 -5.76
N VAL A 117 -12.02 4.76 -6.12
CA VAL A 117 -11.07 5.65 -6.81
C VAL A 117 -9.78 5.83 -6.02
N ARG A 118 -9.85 5.83 -4.68
CA ARG A 118 -8.67 5.95 -3.83
C ARG A 118 -7.80 4.71 -3.97
N PHE A 119 -8.41 3.53 -3.97
CA PHE A 119 -7.72 2.25 -4.16
C PHE A 119 -7.07 2.13 -5.55
N GLN A 120 -7.74 2.64 -6.59
CA GLN A 120 -7.23 2.62 -7.97
C GLN A 120 -5.94 3.45 -8.13
N ARG A 121 -5.74 4.49 -7.30
CA ARG A 121 -4.51 5.30 -7.34
C ARG A 121 -3.28 4.43 -7.08
N GLY A 122 -2.31 4.48 -7.98
CA GLY A 122 -1.07 3.69 -7.87
C GLY A 122 -1.17 2.26 -8.40
N LEU A 123 -2.38 1.78 -8.75
CA LEU A 123 -2.53 0.52 -9.49
C LEU A 123 -2.34 0.71 -10.99
N VAL A 124 -2.94 1.77 -11.53
CA VAL A 124 -2.88 2.19 -12.92
C VAL A 124 -2.58 3.69 -13.01
N PRO A 125 -2.08 4.19 -14.15
CA PRO A 125 -2.02 5.63 -14.42
C PRO A 125 -3.39 6.30 -14.28
N GLU A 126 -3.40 7.58 -13.95
CA GLU A 126 -4.63 8.39 -13.98
C GLU A 126 -5.27 8.31 -15.38
N ASP A 127 -6.61 8.35 -15.43
CA ASP A 127 -7.43 8.23 -16.64
C ASP A 127 -7.38 6.89 -17.39
N THR A 128 -6.74 5.86 -16.82
CA THR A 128 -6.78 4.50 -17.41
C THR A 128 -8.20 3.94 -17.37
N ALA A 129 -8.75 3.55 -18.53
CA ALA A 129 -10.05 2.91 -18.62
C ALA A 129 -10.02 1.52 -17.97
N LEU A 130 -10.66 1.38 -16.81
CA LEU A 130 -10.64 0.14 -16.02
C LEU A 130 -11.55 -0.97 -16.56
N THR A 131 -12.43 -0.67 -17.52
CA THR A 131 -13.45 -1.57 -18.08
C THR A 131 -12.97 -3.00 -18.36
N PRO A 132 -11.77 -3.22 -18.94
CA PRO A 132 -11.27 -4.59 -19.19
C PRO A 132 -11.14 -5.46 -17.92
N TRP A 133 -10.89 -4.84 -16.76
CA TRP A 133 -10.67 -5.50 -15.48
C TRP A 133 -11.90 -5.57 -14.58
N LEU A 134 -13.05 -5.06 -15.03
CA LEU A 134 -14.30 -5.09 -14.27
C LEU A 134 -15.15 -6.35 -14.51
N ARG A 135 -14.60 -7.34 -15.22
CA ARG A 135 -15.29 -8.61 -15.50
C ARG A 135 -15.42 -9.43 -14.22
N ALA A 136 -16.64 -9.88 -13.90
CA ALA A 136 -16.90 -10.71 -12.72
C ALA A 136 -16.08 -12.01 -12.71
N ALA A 137 -15.71 -12.55 -13.88
CA ALA A 137 -14.89 -13.75 -14.00
C ALA A 137 -13.52 -13.64 -13.28
N TRP A 138 -13.02 -12.42 -13.04
CA TRP A 138 -11.74 -12.22 -12.36
C TRP A 138 -11.75 -12.64 -10.89
N THR A 139 -12.90 -12.70 -10.21
CA THR A 139 -12.98 -13.17 -8.81
C THR A 139 -12.80 -14.68 -8.71
N GLU A 140 -13.27 -15.40 -9.73
CA GLU A 140 -13.16 -16.86 -9.84
C GLU A 140 -11.80 -17.32 -10.40
N TRP A 141 -11.01 -16.39 -10.94
CA TRP A 141 -9.67 -16.70 -11.44
C TRP A 141 -8.72 -17.07 -10.30
N GLN A 142 -8.39 -18.36 -10.20
CA GLN A 142 -7.46 -18.92 -9.20
C GLN A 142 -6.01 -18.77 -9.65
N VAL A 143 -5.59 -17.53 -9.89
CA VAL A 143 -4.24 -17.22 -10.37
C VAL A 143 -3.17 -17.56 -9.33
N THR A 144 -2.00 -17.97 -9.82
CA THR A 144 -0.76 -18.12 -9.04
C THR A 144 0.29 -17.13 -9.53
N LEU A 145 1.26 -16.81 -8.67
CA LEU A 145 2.41 -15.99 -9.03
C LEU A 145 3.22 -16.63 -10.16
N ALA A 146 3.28 -17.97 -10.21
CA ALA A 146 3.95 -18.71 -11.28
C ALA A 146 3.28 -18.45 -12.64
N GLU A 147 1.95 -18.46 -12.71
CA GLU A 147 1.20 -18.15 -13.94
C GLU A 147 1.40 -16.69 -14.38
N VAL A 148 1.39 -15.74 -13.44
CA VAL A 148 1.68 -14.32 -13.74
C VAL A 148 3.10 -14.17 -14.32
N ARG A 149 4.08 -14.83 -13.71
CA ARG A 149 5.46 -14.87 -14.21
C ARG A 149 5.54 -15.48 -15.61
N GLN A 150 4.83 -16.57 -15.85
CA GLN A 150 4.79 -17.22 -17.16
C GLN A 150 4.22 -16.28 -18.23
N MET A 151 3.09 -15.63 -17.96
CA MET A 151 2.49 -14.66 -18.89
C MET A 151 3.46 -13.51 -19.21
N SER A 152 4.21 -13.02 -18.22
CA SER A 152 5.18 -11.93 -18.44
C SER A 152 6.33 -12.27 -19.41
N ARG A 153 6.50 -13.55 -19.78
CA ARG A 153 7.56 -14.03 -20.69
C ARG A 153 7.08 -14.30 -22.12
N LEU A 154 5.76 -14.26 -22.37
CA LEU A 154 5.18 -14.67 -23.64
C LEU A 154 4.83 -13.47 -24.51
N LYS A 155 4.73 -13.69 -25.83
CA LYS A 155 4.07 -12.74 -26.73
C LYS A 155 2.57 -12.82 -26.44
N LEU A 156 1.99 -11.74 -25.93
CA LEU A 156 0.61 -11.73 -25.46
C LEU A 156 -0.33 -11.34 -26.60
N ASP A 157 -1.38 -12.13 -26.77
CA ASP A 157 -2.60 -11.63 -27.39
C ASP A 157 -3.28 -10.61 -26.45
N PRO A 158 -4.25 -9.81 -26.95
CA PRO A 158 -4.88 -8.77 -26.14
C PRO A 158 -5.56 -9.29 -24.86
N GLU A 159 -6.14 -10.50 -24.87
CA GLU A 159 -6.82 -11.04 -23.69
C GLU A 159 -5.82 -11.42 -22.60
N ARG A 160 -4.70 -12.05 -22.99
CA ARG A 160 -3.62 -12.38 -22.06
C ARG A 160 -2.90 -11.14 -21.54
N ALA A 161 -2.83 -10.06 -22.31
CA ALA A 161 -2.32 -8.78 -21.83
C ALA A 161 -3.19 -8.22 -20.70
N ILE A 162 -4.52 -8.21 -20.88
CA ILE A 162 -5.47 -7.78 -19.84
C ILE A 162 -5.35 -8.67 -18.59
N ALA A 163 -5.26 -9.99 -18.76
CA ALA A 163 -5.09 -10.93 -17.65
C ALA A 163 -3.77 -10.71 -16.90
N LEU A 164 -2.67 -10.50 -17.63
CA LEU A 164 -1.38 -10.18 -17.04
C LEU A 164 -1.48 -8.90 -16.20
N GLU A 165 -2.03 -7.82 -16.74
CA GLU A 165 -2.15 -6.55 -16.00
C GLU A 165 -2.97 -6.70 -14.72
N TYR A 166 -4.09 -7.42 -14.76
CA TYR A 166 -4.86 -7.72 -13.55
C TYR A 166 -4.06 -8.53 -12.53
N GLY A 167 -3.34 -9.56 -13.01
CA GLY A 167 -2.43 -10.37 -12.19
C GLY A 167 -1.33 -9.52 -11.54
N LEU A 168 -0.74 -8.58 -12.29
CA LEU A 168 0.26 -7.65 -11.77
C LEU A 168 -0.32 -6.72 -10.70
N MET A 169 -1.56 -6.24 -10.85
CA MET A 169 -2.22 -5.45 -9.81
C MET A 169 -2.41 -6.24 -8.52
N LEU A 170 -2.87 -7.50 -8.61
CA LEU A 170 -2.99 -8.39 -7.44
C LEU A 170 -1.63 -8.59 -6.75
N VAL A 171 -0.58 -8.89 -7.52
CA VAL A 171 0.79 -9.11 -7.02
C VAL A 171 1.35 -7.86 -6.34
N LYS A 172 1.20 -6.69 -6.97
CA LYS A 172 1.61 -5.39 -6.36
C LYS A 172 0.89 -5.14 -5.04
N THR A 173 -0.42 -5.36 -5.00
CA THR A 173 -1.21 -5.13 -3.78
C THR A 173 -0.78 -6.07 -2.66
N SER A 174 -0.71 -7.37 -2.93
CA SER A 174 -0.28 -8.35 -1.92
C SER A 174 1.14 -8.07 -1.41
N ALA A 175 2.12 -7.89 -2.31
CA ALA A 175 3.51 -7.63 -1.93
C ALA A 175 3.64 -6.36 -1.09
N SER A 176 2.93 -5.30 -1.48
CA SER A 176 2.94 -4.03 -0.75
C SER A 176 2.42 -4.17 0.68
N LEU A 177 1.29 -4.86 0.86
CA LEU A 177 0.71 -5.07 2.18
C LEU A 177 1.61 -5.97 3.05
N TRP A 178 2.25 -6.98 2.45
CA TRP A 178 3.24 -7.78 3.17
C TRP A 178 4.47 -6.98 3.59
N TYR A 179 5.02 -6.15 2.70
CA TYR A 179 6.11 -5.24 3.05
C TYR A 179 5.72 -4.26 4.17
N THR A 180 4.48 -3.76 4.17
CA THR A 180 3.97 -2.93 5.26
C THR A 180 4.02 -3.67 6.59
N ILE A 181 3.57 -4.94 6.64
CA ILE A 181 3.67 -5.77 7.85
C ILE A 181 5.13 -5.87 8.30
N GLN A 182 6.04 -6.23 7.39
CA GLN A 182 7.46 -6.43 7.71
C GLN A 182 8.10 -5.15 8.27
N LEU A 183 7.90 -4.01 7.60
CA LEU A 183 8.46 -2.73 8.01
C LEU A 183 7.89 -2.28 9.36
N CYS A 184 6.58 -2.42 9.57
CA CYS A 184 5.95 -2.05 10.84
C CYS A 184 6.48 -2.90 11.99
N GLN A 185 6.65 -4.20 11.79
CA GLN A 185 7.21 -5.10 12.81
C GLN A 185 8.68 -4.83 13.08
N GLN A 186 9.47 -4.56 12.03
CA GLN A 186 10.90 -4.29 12.14
C GLN A 186 11.19 -2.99 12.90
N TYR A 187 10.40 -1.95 12.65
CA TYR A 187 10.68 -0.60 13.16
C TYR A 187 9.69 -0.13 14.23
N GLY A 188 8.71 -0.96 14.60
CA GLY A 188 7.71 -0.62 15.61
C GLY A 188 6.71 0.45 15.16
N PHE A 189 6.39 0.51 13.85
CA PHE A 189 5.43 1.47 13.31
C PHE A 189 3.99 0.99 13.49
N ASP A 190 3.07 1.93 13.62
CA ASP A 190 1.65 1.69 13.35
C ASP A 190 1.43 1.74 11.83
N ALA A 191 0.76 0.73 11.25
CA ALA A 191 0.39 0.77 9.84
C ALA A 191 -0.80 1.71 9.65
N ILE A 192 -0.61 2.80 8.90
CA ILE A 192 -1.62 3.84 8.74
C ILE A 192 -2.04 4.02 7.28
N THR A 193 -3.32 4.26 7.05
CA THR A 193 -3.82 4.55 5.71
C THR A 193 -5.08 5.40 5.75
N ASP A 194 -5.36 6.08 4.65
CA ASP A 194 -6.62 6.77 4.37
C ASP A 194 -7.47 5.99 3.33
N SER A 195 -7.04 4.78 2.97
CA SER A 195 -7.75 3.91 2.02
C SER A 195 -8.45 2.75 2.75
N PRO A 196 -9.80 2.78 2.87
CA PRO A 196 -10.54 1.72 3.55
C PRO A 196 -10.41 0.36 2.87
N ALA A 197 -10.30 0.32 1.53
CA ALA A 197 -10.14 -0.93 0.80
C ALA A 197 -8.79 -1.61 1.10
N HIS A 198 -7.70 -0.84 1.12
CA HIS A 198 -6.39 -1.38 1.48
C HIS A 198 -6.33 -1.83 2.95
N ASP A 199 -6.99 -1.10 3.86
CA ASP A 199 -7.14 -1.51 5.26
C ASP A 199 -7.87 -2.85 5.37
N ARG A 200 -9.01 -3.03 4.68
CA ARG A 200 -9.73 -4.32 4.69
C ARG A 200 -8.87 -5.48 4.19
N LEU A 201 -8.09 -5.28 3.13
CA LEU A 201 -7.18 -6.32 2.63
C LEU A 201 -6.08 -6.65 3.64
N LEU A 202 -5.48 -5.64 4.29
CA LEU A 202 -4.47 -5.84 5.33
C LEU A 202 -5.06 -6.55 6.56
N GLN A 203 -6.26 -6.14 6.99
CA GLN A 203 -7.00 -6.79 8.07
C GLN A 203 -7.29 -8.26 7.73
N ARG A 204 -7.70 -8.56 6.50
CA ARG A 204 -7.91 -9.93 6.05
C ARG A 204 -6.62 -10.76 6.15
N MET A 205 -5.50 -10.22 5.66
CA MET A 205 -4.20 -10.90 5.73
C MET A 205 -3.78 -11.18 7.18
N THR A 206 -3.87 -10.15 8.04
CA THR A 206 -3.44 -10.24 9.44
C THR A 206 -4.33 -11.17 10.26
N MET A 207 -5.65 -11.14 10.07
CA MET A 207 -6.57 -12.09 10.71
C MET A 207 -6.31 -13.52 10.27
N ARG A 208 -6.22 -13.76 8.95
CA ARG A 208 -5.99 -15.10 8.38
C ARG A 208 -4.68 -15.71 8.88
N ASP A 209 -3.64 -14.90 8.96
CA ASP A 209 -2.28 -15.35 9.29
C ASP A 209 -1.92 -15.13 10.78
N ARG A 210 -2.89 -14.68 11.59
CA ARG A 210 -2.74 -14.40 13.04
C ARG A 210 -1.58 -13.47 13.36
N ILE A 211 -1.43 -12.43 12.56
CA ILE A 211 -0.37 -11.43 12.71
C ILE A 211 -0.90 -10.30 13.57
N VAL A 212 -0.18 -9.99 14.64
CA VAL A 212 -0.45 -8.81 15.45
C VAL A 212 0.22 -7.60 14.78
N LEU A 213 -0.61 -6.63 14.40
CA LEU A 213 -0.18 -5.38 13.78
C LEU A 213 -1.06 -4.25 14.31
N GLN A 214 -0.45 -3.16 14.76
CA GLN A 214 -1.19 -1.95 15.08
C GLN A 214 -1.57 -1.23 13.80
N THR A 215 -2.85 -0.95 13.62
CA THR A 215 -3.39 -0.34 12.40
C THR A 215 -4.24 0.88 12.72
N PHE A 216 -4.18 1.91 11.87
CA PHE A 216 -5.05 3.07 11.97
C PHE A 216 -5.56 3.50 10.59
N LEU A 217 -6.87 3.32 10.39
CA LEU A 217 -7.58 3.85 9.23
C LEU A 217 -8.10 5.25 9.56
N LEU A 218 -7.62 6.26 8.83
CA LEU A 218 -8.18 7.61 8.88
C LEU A 218 -9.51 7.63 8.13
N ARG A 219 -10.61 7.73 8.88
CA ARG A 219 -11.95 7.91 8.30
C ARG A 219 -12.12 9.38 7.93
N GLN A 220 -12.63 9.63 6.72
CA GLN A 220 -12.95 10.97 6.25
C GLN A 220 -13.95 11.64 7.18
#